data_AF-A0A387G355-F1
#
_entry.id   AF-A0A387G355-F1
#
_cell.length_a   1.000
_cell.length_b   1.000
_cell.length_c   1.000
_cell.angle_alpha   90.00
_cell.angle_beta   90.00
_cell.angle_gamma   90.00
#
_symmetry.space_group_name_H-M   'P 1'
#
loop_
_entity.id
_entity.type
_entity.pdbx_description
1 polymer ?
#
loop_
_entity_poly.entity_id
_entity_poly.type
_entity_poly.pdbx_seq_one_letter_code
_entity_poly.pdbx_strand_id
1 'polypeptide(L)'
;MGAGARTANGAFRKKTYFRNSLVADIDCLLKVAEMNTWRQSPQIRIKALGLHWRDGRVLAAEVYDDQERVVGVRPLDGSVEFGERSDAALQREFKEELDVEVKVLAGPLVIENLYLHEGESGHVVVFVFSSHR
;
A
#
# COMPACT_ATOMS: atom_id res chain seq x y z
N MET A 1 -16.44 15.20 -30.86
CA MET A 1 -16.80 14.28 -29.75
C MET A 1 -15.86 13.09 -29.81
N GLY A 2 -15.22 12.76 -28.69
CA GLY A 2 -14.20 11.69 -28.61
C GLY A 2 -13.19 12.04 -27.52
N ALA A 3 -13.64 12.00 -26.26
CA ALA A 3 -12.82 12.31 -25.10
C ALA A 3 -11.72 11.27 -24.93
N GLY A 4 -10.47 11.72 -24.90
CA GLY A 4 -9.32 10.89 -24.60
C GLY A 4 -9.32 10.45 -23.13
N ALA A 5 -9.37 9.14 -22.92
CA ALA A 5 -9.12 8.53 -21.63
C ALA A 5 -7.65 8.76 -21.24
N ARG A 6 -7.41 9.61 -20.25
CA ARG A 6 -6.09 9.81 -19.64
C ARG A 6 -5.95 8.84 -18.47
N THR A 7 -5.01 7.92 -18.61
CA THR A 7 -4.58 6.96 -17.61
C THR A 7 -3.84 7.70 -16.48
N ALA A 8 -4.43 7.69 -15.29
CA ALA A 8 -3.77 8.14 -14.06
C ALA A 8 -2.86 7.02 -13.54
N ASN A 9 -1.66 6.88 -14.13
CA ASN A 9 -0.65 5.94 -13.66
C ASN A 9 0.47 6.70 -12.94
N GLY A 10 0.40 6.79 -11.61
CA GLY A 10 1.62 6.76 -10.79
C GLY A 10 2.22 5.37 -11.00
N ALA A 11 3.21 5.26 -11.88
CA ALA A 11 3.67 3.97 -12.37
C ALA A 11 4.47 3.22 -11.30
N PHE A 12 3.77 2.37 -10.52
CA PHE A 12 4.36 1.31 -9.72
C PHE A 12 5.27 0.44 -10.59
N ARG A 13 6.58 0.47 -10.37
CA ARG A 13 7.53 -0.35 -11.12
C ARG A 13 8.35 -1.21 -10.17
N LYS A 14 8.11 -2.52 -10.28
CA LYS A 14 8.81 -3.65 -9.64
C LYS A 14 8.48 -3.87 -8.16
N LYS A 15 7.85 -5.02 -7.88
CA LYS A 15 7.72 -5.60 -6.54
C LYS A 15 8.85 -6.60 -6.34
N THR A 16 9.67 -6.39 -5.30
CA THR A 16 10.87 -7.18 -5.02
C THR A 16 10.92 -7.55 -3.54
N TYR A 17 11.68 -8.59 -3.21
CA TYR A 17 11.91 -9.04 -1.84
C TYR A 17 13.10 -8.31 -1.20
N PHE A 18 12.86 -7.54 -0.14
CA PHE A 18 13.89 -6.75 0.57
C PHE A 18 14.41 -7.48 1.82
N ARG A 19 15.73 -7.41 2.09
CA ARG A 19 16.41 -8.14 3.19
C ARG A 19 16.30 -7.40 4.52
N ASN A 20 16.17 -8.15 5.61
CA ASN A 20 16.09 -7.63 6.98
C ASN A 20 17.41 -6.96 7.44
N SER A 21 17.54 -5.65 7.22
CA SER A 21 18.46 -4.79 7.98
C SER A 21 18.00 -3.34 7.92
N LEU A 22 16.81 -3.08 8.45
CA LEU A 22 16.35 -1.81 8.97
C LEU A 22 14.95 -2.12 9.47
N VAL A 23 14.67 -1.78 10.72
CA VAL A 23 13.31 -1.38 11.07
C VAL A 23 12.99 -0.32 10.03
N ALA A 24 12.20 -0.67 9.01
CA ALA A 24 11.79 0.30 8.02
C ALA A 24 11.07 1.37 8.82
N ASP A 25 11.71 2.53 8.97
CA ASP A 25 11.14 3.68 9.65
C ASP A 25 9.72 3.81 9.12
N ILE A 26 8.73 3.73 10.00
CA ILE A 26 7.31 3.78 9.62
C ILE A 26 7.01 5.06 8.81
N ASP A 27 7.82 6.11 9.02
CA ASP A 27 7.86 7.35 8.25
C ASP A 27 8.22 7.19 6.75
N CYS A 28 8.99 6.16 6.40
CA CYS A 28 9.42 5.87 5.03
C CYS A 28 8.34 5.12 4.23
N LEU A 29 7.43 4.41 4.91
CA LEU A 29 6.29 3.69 4.30
C LEU A 29 5.19 4.64 3.78
N LEU A 30 5.29 5.95 4.07
CA LEU A 30 4.22 6.93 3.89
C LEU A 30 4.58 8.14 2.99
N LYS A 31 5.77 8.18 2.35
CA LYS A 31 6.25 9.37 1.62
C LYS A 31 6.10 9.31 0.09
N VAL A 32 5.12 10.09 -0.39
CA VAL A 32 5.03 11.04 -1.53
C VAL A 32 5.61 10.68 -2.92
N ALA A 33 4.77 10.83 -3.95
CA ALA A 33 5.13 11.17 -5.34
C ALA A 33 4.07 12.15 -5.92
N GLU A 34 4.53 13.21 -6.64
CA GLU A 34 3.75 14.25 -7.35
C GLU A 34 2.98 13.68 -8.59
N MET A 35 1.96 14.24 -9.26
CA MET A 35 1.31 15.55 -9.36
C MET A 35 -0.10 15.31 -9.98
N ASN A 36 -1.17 15.70 -9.28
CA ASN A 36 -2.50 16.08 -9.79
C ASN A 36 -3.33 16.41 -8.54
N THR A 37 -4.03 17.54 -8.50
CA THR A 37 -4.77 18.03 -7.32
C THR A 37 -5.89 17.06 -6.93
N TRP A 38 -5.52 15.99 -6.23
CA TRP A 38 -6.41 15.02 -5.60
C TRP A 38 -7.01 15.70 -4.36
N ARG A 39 -8.22 16.24 -4.49
CA ARG A 39 -9.05 16.50 -3.31
C ARG A 39 -9.65 15.17 -2.87
N GLN A 40 -8.95 14.46 -2.00
CA GLN A 40 -9.53 13.29 -1.33
C GLN A 40 -10.75 13.79 -0.54
N SER A 41 -11.91 13.16 -0.70
CA SER A 41 -13.06 13.42 0.17
C SER A 41 -12.60 13.28 1.63
N PRO A 42 -13.02 14.16 2.56
CA PRO A 42 -12.63 14.08 3.97
C PRO A 42 -13.31 12.86 4.62
N GLN A 43 -12.75 11.69 4.36
CA GLN A 43 -13.27 10.39 4.78
C GLN A 43 -12.11 9.59 5.37
N ILE A 44 -12.40 8.90 6.48
CA ILE A 44 -11.50 7.91 7.05
C ILE A 44 -11.45 6.73 6.10
N ARG A 45 -10.27 6.37 5.64
CA ARG A 45 -10.09 5.18 4.78
C ARG A 45 -9.68 3.99 5.62
N ILE A 46 -10.24 2.84 5.28
CA ILE A 46 -9.86 1.57 5.87
C ILE A 46 -9.01 0.80 4.86
N LYS A 47 -7.83 0.35 5.28
CA LYS A 47 -6.91 -0.39 4.43
C LYS A 47 -6.52 -1.72 5.05
N ALA A 48 -6.25 -2.71 4.19
CA ALA A 48 -5.62 -3.96 4.55
C ALA A 48 -4.21 -4.01 3.96
N LEU A 49 -3.21 -4.31 4.77
CA LEU A 49 -1.79 -4.37 4.38
C LEU A 49 -1.21 -5.74 4.70
N GLY A 50 -0.47 -6.31 3.75
CA GLY A 50 0.13 -7.64 3.87
C GLY A 50 1.64 -7.60 3.99
N LEU A 51 2.14 -8.04 5.14
CA LEU A 51 3.55 -8.36 5.34
C LEU A 51 3.79 -9.81 4.89
N HIS A 52 4.05 -9.97 3.60
CA HIS A 52 4.34 -11.27 3.00
C HIS A 52 5.83 -11.57 3.07
N TRP A 53 6.20 -12.50 3.96
CA TRP A 53 7.58 -12.89 4.21
C TRP A 53 7.95 -14.16 3.47
N ARG A 54 9.13 -14.17 2.84
CA ARG A 54 9.74 -15.35 2.23
C ARG A 54 11.26 -15.27 2.37
N ASP A 55 11.87 -16.33 2.87
CA ASP A 55 13.33 -16.46 2.99
C ASP A 55 14.01 -15.26 3.69
N GLY A 56 13.37 -14.75 4.76
CA GLY A 56 13.84 -13.60 5.53
C GLY A 56 13.72 -12.25 4.81
N ARG A 57 12.90 -12.19 3.77
CA ARG A 57 12.63 -10.99 2.98
C ARG A 57 11.15 -10.67 2.91
N VAL A 58 10.80 -9.39 2.79
CA VAL A 58 9.42 -8.94 2.64
C VAL A 58 9.14 -8.54 1.19
N LEU A 59 7.97 -8.93 0.66
CA LEU A 59 7.49 -8.46 -0.63
C LEU A 59 7.00 -7.01 -0.50
N ALA A 60 7.62 -6.10 -1.25
CA ALA A 60 7.21 -4.70 -1.32
C ALA A 60 7.48 -4.11 -2.71
N ALA A 61 6.81 -3.02 -3.05
CA ALA A 61 7.11 -2.18 -4.20
C ALA A 61 8.07 -1.05 -3.80
N GLU A 62 8.97 -0.66 -4.70
CA GLU A 62 9.79 0.54 -4.52
C GLU A 62 8.93 1.81 -4.64
N VAL A 63 9.18 2.78 -3.77
CA VAL A 63 8.60 4.12 -3.83
C VAL A 63 9.68 5.06 -4.34
N TYR A 64 9.37 5.80 -5.40
CA TYR A 64 10.30 6.71 -6.06
C TYR A 64 9.91 8.17 -5.77
N ASP A 65 10.91 9.05 -5.65
CA ASP A 65 10.69 10.49 -5.71
C ASP A 65 10.58 11.01 -7.16
N ASP A 66 10.34 12.31 -7.31
CA ASP A 66 10.20 12.97 -8.61
C ASP A 66 11.49 12.98 -9.45
N GLN A 67 12.61 12.56 -8.85
CA GLN A 67 13.93 12.42 -9.48
C GLN A 67 14.24 10.96 -9.82
N GLU A 68 13.24 10.07 -9.78
CA GLU A 68 13.34 8.63 -10.02
C GLU A 68 14.30 7.89 -9.07
N ARG A 69 14.51 8.42 -7.85
CA ARG A 69 15.31 7.75 -6.82
C ARG A 69 14.41 6.97 -5.88
N VAL A 70 14.83 5.76 -5.49
CA VAL A 70 14.12 4.97 -4.48
C VAL A 70 14.24 5.68 -3.13
N VAL A 71 13.11 6.15 -2.60
CA VAL A 71 13.01 6.83 -1.30
C VAL A 71 12.35 5.97 -0.23
N GLY A 72 11.79 4.83 -0.62
CA GLY A 72 11.19 3.90 0.32
C GLY A 72 10.70 2.63 -0.35
N VAL A 73 10.02 1.81 0.44
CA VAL A 73 9.33 0.61 -0.03
C VAL A 73 7.93 0.56 0.57
N ARG A 74 6.97 -0.05 -0.12
CA ARG A 74 5.61 -0.23 0.39
C ARG A 74 5.16 -1.68 0.20
N PRO A 75 4.85 -2.41 1.29
CA PRO A 75 4.18 -3.70 1.18
C PRO A 75 2.86 -3.60 0.43
N LEU A 76 2.38 -4.71 -0.10
CA LEU A 76 1.11 -4.75 -0.80
C LEU A 76 -0.03 -4.42 0.17
N ASP A 77 -0.88 -3.48 -0.23
CA ASP A 77 -2.03 -3.05 0.53
C ASP A 77 -3.17 -2.67 -0.41
N GLY A 78 -4.38 -2.57 0.12
CA GLY A 78 -5.52 -2.07 -0.61
C GLY A 78 -6.67 -1.63 0.27
N SER A 79 -7.72 -1.11 -0.36
CA SER A 79 -8.89 -0.60 0.34
C SER A 79 -9.74 -1.75 0.85
N VAL A 80 -10.29 -1.61 2.05
CA VAL A 80 -11.35 -2.49 2.54
C VAL A 80 -12.68 -1.91 2.10
N GLU A 81 -13.42 -2.67 1.31
CA GLU A 81 -14.70 -2.22 0.77
C GLU A 81 -15.83 -2.32 1.80
N PHE A 82 -16.94 -1.59 1.56
CA PHE A 82 -18.08 -1.63 2.48
C PHE A 82 -18.67 -3.04 2.60
N GLY A 83 -18.78 -3.55 3.83
CA GLY A 83 -19.25 -4.91 4.09
C GLY A 83 -18.18 -5.98 3.90
N GLU A 84 -16.96 -5.61 3.50
CA GLU A 84 -15.83 -6.52 3.36
C GLU A 84 -15.06 -6.65 4.69
N ARG A 85 -14.58 -7.85 4.98
CA ARG A 85 -13.64 -8.05 6.08
C ARG A 85 -12.23 -7.68 5.63
N SER A 86 -11.42 -7.08 6.51
CA SER A 86 -10.07 -6.64 6.15
C SER A 86 -9.10 -7.78 5.77
N ASP A 87 -9.29 -8.99 6.30
CA ASP A 87 -8.54 -10.18 5.89
C ASP A 87 -8.92 -10.65 4.47
N ALA A 88 -10.21 -10.61 4.14
CA ALA A 88 -10.71 -10.91 2.80
C ALA A 88 -10.25 -9.86 1.77
N ALA A 89 -10.28 -8.57 2.14
CA ALA A 89 -9.75 -7.49 1.32
C ALA A 89 -8.28 -7.75 0.95
N LEU A 90 -7.46 -8.15 1.93
CA LEU A 90 -6.07 -8.47 1.66
C LEU A 90 -5.92 -9.61 0.64
N GLN A 91 -6.69 -10.69 0.80
CA GLN A 91 -6.65 -11.82 -0.14
C GLN A 91 -7.07 -11.40 -1.55
N ARG A 92 -8.11 -10.57 -1.67
CA ARG A 92 -8.58 -9.99 -2.93
C ARG A 92 -7.48 -9.17 -3.61
N GLU A 93 -6.84 -8.25 -2.88
CA GLU A 93 -5.78 -7.39 -3.42
C GLU A 93 -4.56 -8.19 -3.90
N PHE A 94 -4.14 -9.22 -3.15
CA PHE A 94 -3.09 -10.14 -3.61
C PHE A 94 -3.50 -10.88 -4.89
N LYS A 95 -4.77 -11.29 -4.99
CA LYS A 95 -5.28 -11.96 -6.18
C LYS A 95 -5.36 -11.02 -7.38
N GLU A 96 -5.87 -9.81 -7.20
CA GLU A 96 -6.03 -8.80 -8.27
C GLU A 96 -4.69 -8.30 -8.79
N GLU A 97 -3.75 -7.99 -7.90
CA GLU A 97 -2.49 -7.36 -8.30
C GLU A 97 -1.39 -8.35 -8.69
N LEU A 98 -1.41 -9.58 -8.17
CA LEU A 98 -0.33 -10.56 -8.37
C LEU A 98 -0.80 -11.90 -8.92
N ASP A 99 -2.11 -12.13 -9.05
CA ASP A 99 -2.70 -13.44 -9.37
C ASP A 99 -2.25 -14.55 -8.39
N VAL A 100 -2.05 -14.20 -7.12
CA VAL A 100 -1.59 -15.12 -6.08
C VAL A 100 -2.64 -15.23 -4.97
N GLU A 101 -3.00 -16.47 -4.63
CA GLU A 101 -3.74 -16.75 -3.40
C GLU A 101 -2.77 -16.75 -2.21
N VAL A 102 -3.15 -16.02 -1.16
CA VAL A 102 -2.39 -15.96 0.09
C VAL A 102 -3.26 -16.37 1.27
N LYS A 103 -2.64 -16.97 2.28
CA LYS A 103 -3.29 -17.26 3.56
C LYS A 103 -2.79 -16.28 4.62
N VAL A 104 -3.73 -15.66 5.32
CA VAL A 104 -3.46 -14.85 6.50
C VAL A 104 -3.01 -15.78 7.62
N LEU A 105 -1.83 -15.53 8.15
CA LEU A 105 -1.23 -16.31 9.24
C LEU A 105 -1.51 -15.70 10.61
N ALA A 106 -1.40 -14.37 10.70
CA ALA A 106 -1.52 -13.64 11.95
C ALA A 106 -1.96 -12.21 11.71
N GLY A 107 -2.52 -11.60 12.76
CA GLY A 107 -3.04 -10.25 12.77
C GLY A 107 -4.56 -10.19 13.04
N PRO A 108 -5.17 -9.01 12.88
CA PRO A 108 -4.50 -7.77 12.49
C PRO A 108 -3.78 -7.07 13.66
N LEU A 109 -2.60 -6.50 13.38
CA LEU A 109 -2.16 -5.30 14.09
C LEU A 109 -2.90 -4.11 13.46
N VAL A 110 -3.46 -3.21 14.27
CA VAL A 110 -4.17 -2.03 13.77
C VAL A 110 -3.30 -0.80 13.96
N ILE A 111 -3.11 -0.03 12.89
CA ILE A 111 -2.39 1.23 12.89
C ILE A 111 -3.35 2.33 12.47
N GLU A 112 -3.48 3.37 13.29
CA GLU A 112 -4.15 4.59 12.91
C GLU A 112 -3.11 5.61 12.47
N ASN A 113 -3.33 6.19 11.28
CA ASN A 113 -2.41 7.14 10.69
C ASN A 113 -3.15 8.40 10.25
N LEU A 114 -2.83 9.52 10.90
CA LEU A 114 -3.25 10.86 10.50
C LEU A 114 -2.02 11.56 9.91
N TYR A 115 -2.12 12.02 8.67
CA TYR A 115 -0.98 12.60 7.97
C TYR A 115 -1.40 13.80 7.12
N LEU A 116 -0.43 14.64 6.77
CA LEU A 116 -0.59 15.71 5.80
C LEU A 116 0.18 15.34 4.54
N HIS A 117 -0.49 15.35 3.39
CA HIS A 117 0.12 15.04 2.10
C HIS A 117 -0.31 16.11 1.09
N GLU A 118 0.66 16.79 0.48
CA GLU A 118 0.41 17.89 -0.47
C GLU A 118 -0.55 18.97 0.07
N GLY A 119 -0.47 19.27 1.38
CA GLY A 119 -1.35 20.23 2.06
C GLY A 119 -2.75 19.70 2.38
N GLU A 120 -3.06 18.45 2.05
CA GLU A 120 -4.35 17.80 2.31
C GLU A 120 -4.22 16.81 3.48
N SER A 121 -5.17 16.86 4.42
CA SER A 121 -5.22 15.95 5.56
C SER A 121 -5.73 14.57 5.13
N GLY A 122 -4.99 13.53 5.46
CA GLY A 122 -5.39 12.12 5.33
C GLY A 122 -5.63 11.47 6.69
N HIS A 123 -6.61 10.58 6.76
CA HIS A 123 -6.88 9.72 7.92
C HIS A 123 -7.12 8.30 7.44
N VAL A 124 -6.27 7.38 7.88
CA VAL A 124 -6.33 5.97 7.47
C VAL A 124 -6.20 5.07 8.69
N VAL A 125 -7.08 4.07 8.77
CA VAL A 125 -6.93 2.93 9.67
C VAL A 125 -6.44 1.73 8.85
N VAL A 126 -5.29 1.20 9.20
CA VAL A 126 -4.63 0.10 8.48
C VAL A 126 -4.66 -1.16 9.33
N PHE A 127 -5.25 -2.22 8.78
CA PHE A 127 -5.18 -3.58 9.31
C PHE A 127 -3.98 -4.29 8.69
N VAL A 128 -2.96 -4.58 9.50
CA VAL A 128 -1.71 -5.21 9.07
C VAL A 128 -1.75 -6.69 9.40
N PHE A 129 -1.56 -7.53 8.38
CA PHE A 129 -1.53 -8.98 8.51
C PHE A 129 -0.19 -9.55 8.08
N SER A 130 0.22 -10.64 8.72
CA SER A 130 1.27 -11.50 8.20
C SER A 130 0.65 -12.55 7.28
N SER A 131 1.24 -12.77 6.11
CA SER A 131 0.75 -13.75 5.14
C SER A 131 1.87 -14.62 4.58
N HIS A 132 1.49 -15.79 4.07
CA HIS A 132 2.33 -16.69 3.29
C HIS A 132 1.52 -17.28 2.13
N ARG A 133 2.22 -17.95 1.21
CA ARG A 133 1.62 -18.69 0.10
C ARG A 133 1.52 -20.17 0.47
#